data_AF-A0A813TI53-F1
#
_entry.id   AF-A0A813TI53-F1
#
_cell.length_a   1.000
_cell.length_b   1.000
_cell.length_c   1.000
_cell.angle_alpha   90.00
_cell.angle_beta   90.00
_cell.angle_gamma   90.00
#
_symmetry.space_group_name_H-M   'P 1'
#
loop_
_entity.id
_entity.type
_entity.pdbx_description
1 polymer ?
#
loop_
_entity_poly.entity_id
_entity_poly.type
_entity_poly.pdbx_seq_one_letter_code
_entity_poly.pdbx_strand_id
1 'polypeptide(L)'
;MTDHALSISPSVPALAETKSNYYRLRTRFNRLSKERRLLTCLLILFAIVMCGLLIGIFILSWIYQGRLSSSVSMPVKKEWNNQNNIISVHTKYSFLGRTSIIYREVNNTTTNVGVSVVEALPRHERYTLIALNNNSSLATSVIHTISSTTTTEKQLARYGESCDNDSDCENPFICFKKGSSIPGMCRCPLKYDFIKGRCVGDLNALCTKDIDCQRFMLCMGMKDGTRQCQCQTQFQYDNERRRCRGDYEAPCESSVDCRTNLICNKTATSAFCSCESHYHYYPNGKKCRGNPGAVCDRLTAECVDNAECRDGACECSNQFVPDENKVCVDPCPTKLTSQPRIRYPGNCRRFIDCQQKSKTECPEMTIFNLRTQLCDYPKNVFDCR
;
A
#
# COMPACT_ATOMS: atom_id res chain seq x y z
N MET A 1 48.07 -69.33 33.31
CA MET A 1 47.07 -69.61 34.37
C MET A 1 46.53 -68.24 34.78
N THR A 2 45.37 -67.77 34.38
CA THR A 2 44.07 -68.42 34.13
C THR A 2 43.24 -67.56 33.16
N ASP A 3 42.72 -68.18 32.11
CA ASP A 3 41.73 -67.60 31.21
C ASP A 3 40.32 -67.83 31.77
N HIS A 4 39.52 -66.77 31.91
CA HIS A 4 38.09 -66.86 32.20
C HIS A 4 37.29 -66.45 30.96
N ALA A 5 36.79 -67.46 30.24
CA ALA A 5 35.80 -67.30 29.18
C ALA A 5 34.39 -67.23 29.80
N LEU A 6 33.68 -66.12 29.59
CA LEU A 6 32.26 -65.93 29.92
C LEU A 6 31.44 -66.12 28.64
N SER A 7 30.76 -67.27 28.51
CA SER A 7 29.76 -67.50 27.48
C SER A 7 28.39 -67.00 27.98
N ILE A 8 27.85 -65.96 27.35
CA ILE A 8 26.46 -65.54 27.55
C ILE A 8 25.68 -65.89 26.28
N SER A 9 24.74 -66.81 26.42
CA SER A 9 23.78 -67.20 25.38
C SER A 9 22.53 -66.32 25.51
N PRO A 10 22.07 -65.64 24.45
CA PRO A 10 20.82 -64.89 24.50
C PRO A 10 19.62 -65.81 24.24
N SER A 11 18.80 -66.00 25.26
CA SER A 11 17.46 -66.59 25.15
C SER A 11 16.51 -65.57 24.52
N VAL A 12 15.95 -65.92 23.35
CA VAL A 12 14.92 -65.14 22.66
C VAL A 12 13.55 -65.80 22.87
N PRO A 13 12.66 -65.18 23.66
CA PRO A 13 11.24 -65.37 23.48
C PRO A 13 10.50 -64.03 23.55
N ALA A 14 10.37 -63.30 22.44
CA ALA A 14 9.61 -62.04 22.42
C ALA A 14 8.94 -61.68 21.07
N LEU A 15 8.80 -62.63 20.13
CA LEU A 15 8.29 -62.31 18.78
C LEU A 15 6.82 -62.66 18.54
N ALA A 16 6.13 -63.29 19.51
CA ALA A 16 4.73 -63.72 19.34
C ALA A 16 3.69 -62.67 19.82
N GLU A 17 4.02 -61.84 20.82
CA GLU A 17 3.04 -60.88 21.37
C GLU A 17 2.87 -59.58 20.56
N THR A 18 3.80 -59.24 19.67
CA THR A 18 3.76 -57.98 18.91
C THR A 18 2.74 -58.00 17.76
N LYS A 19 2.41 -59.16 17.19
CA LYS A 19 1.43 -59.26 16.09
C LYS A 19 -0.02 -59.02 16.56
N SER A 20 -0.36 -59.41 17.79
CA SER A 20 -1.73 -59.25 18.32
C SER A 20 -2.09 -57.77 18.57
N ASN A 21 -1.14 -56.98 19.07
CA ASN A 21 -1.36 -55.55 19.32
C ASN A 21 -1.48 -54.73 18.03
N TYR A 22 -0.84 -55.15 16.95
CA TYR A 22 -0.93 -54.46 15.65
C TYR A 22 -2.34 -54.52 15.04
N TYR A 23 -3.02 -55.67 15.11
CA TYR A 23 -4.39 -55.81 14.59
C TYR A 23 -5.43 -55.02 15.40
N ARG A 24 -5.26 -54.90 16.72
CA ARG A 24 -6.12 -54.03 17.57
C ARG A 24 -5.95 -52.54 17.28
N LEU A 25 -4.75 -52.08 16.96
CA LEU A 25 -4.51 -50.68 16.61
C LEU A 25 -5.09 -50.33 15.23
N ARG A 26 -4.95 -51.22 14.24
CA ARG A 26 -5.46 -50.99 12.87
C ARG A 26 -6.98 -50.83 12.82
N THR A 27 -7.73 -51.56 13.64
CA THR A 27 -9.21 -51.45 13.68
C THR A 27 -9.68 -50.14 14.32
N ARG A 28 -8.95 -49.61 15.32
CA ARG A 28 -9.25 -48.28 15.91
C ARG A 28 -8.98 -47.14 14.92
N PHE A 29 -7.90 -47.21 14.14
CA PHE A 29 -7.60 -46.19 13.12
C PHE A 29 -8.65 -46.12 12.01
N ASN A 30 -9.17 -47.26 11.55
CA ASN A 30 -10.22 -47.29 10.53
C ASN A 30 -11.55 -46.69 11.01
N ARG A 31 -11.87 -46.83 12.31
CA ARG A 31 -13.08 -46.24 12.90
C ARG A 31 -12.99 -44.71 12.98
N LEU A 32 -11.84 -44.18 13.42
CA LEU A 32 -11.58 -42.74 13.50
C LEU A 32 -11.54 -42.07 12.13
N SER A 33 -11.08 -42.76 11.09
CA SER A 33 -11.07 -42.24 9.72
C SER A 33 -12.49 -42.02 9.17
N LYS A 34 -13.44 -42.91 9.49
CA LYS A 34 -14.82 -42.82 9.02
C LYS A 34 -15.58 -41.66 9.68
N GLU A 35 -15.36 -41.41 10.97
CA GLU A 35 -15.95 -40.28 11.69
C GLU A 35 -15.41 -38.93 11.20
N ARG A 36 -14.11 -38.84 10.90
CA ARG A 36 -13.52 -37.63 10.32
C ARG A 36 -14.15 -37.30 8.96
N ARG A 37 -14.36 -38.28 8.09
CA ARG A 37 -14.99 -38.06 6.77
C ARG A 37 -16.42 -37.54 6.89
N LEU A 38 -17.20 -38.04 7.86
CA LEU A 38 -18.56 -37.57 8.12
C LEU A 38 -18.55 -36.10 8.58
N LEU A 39 -17.65 -35.75 9.51
CA LEU A 39 -17.50 -34.39 10.00
C LEU A 39 -17.08 -33.43 8.88
N THR A 40 -16.14 -33.84 8.02
CA THR A 40 -15.73 -33.03 6.86
C THR A 40 -16.90 -32.79 5.89
N CYS A 41 -17.72 -33.81 5.62
CA CYS A 41 -18.91 -33.64 4.78
C CYS A 41 -19.93 -32.68 5.40
N LEU A 42 -20.17 -32.76 6.71
CA LEU A 42 -21.07 -31.85 7.42
C LEU A 42 -20.58 -30.39 7.39
N LEU A 43 -19.28 -30.16 7.57
CA LEU A 43 -18.70 -28.82 7.48
C LEU A 43 -18.80 -28.23 6.06
N ILE A 44 -18.62 -29.04 5.02
CA ILE A 44 -18.78 -28.61 3.62
C ILE A 44 -20.25 -28.23 3.36
N LEU A 45 -21.21 -29.05 3.79
CA LEU A 45 -22.64 -28.73 3.65
C LEU A 45 -23.02 -27.45 4.38
N PHE A 46 -22.50 -27.24 5.60
CA PHE A 46 -22.72 -26.01 6.36
C PHE A 46 -22.16 -24.78 5.63
N ALA A 47 -20.95 -24.88 5.07
CA ALA A 47 -20.33 -23.79 4.31
C ALA A 47 -21.13 -23.40 3.06
N ILE A 48 -21.70 -24.39 2.35
CA ILE A 48 -22.55 -24.16 1.17
C ILE A 48 -23.84 -23.41 1.56
N VAL A 49 -24.49 -23.81 2.65
CA VAL A 49 -25.71 -23.15 3.16
C VAL A 49 -25.42 -21.70 3.57
N MET A 50 -24.32 -21.47 4.27
CA MET A 50 -23.93 -20.11 4.70
C MET A 50 -23.57 -19.21 3.52
N CYS A 51 -22.89 -19.72 2.49
CA CYS A 51 -22.65 -18.97 1.25
C CYS A 51 -23.96 -18.60 0.55
N GLY A 52 -24.92 -19.53 0.46
CA GLY A 52 -26.23 -19.26 -0.12
C GLY A 52 -26.99 -18.14 0.62
N LEU A 53 -26.96 -18.14 1.95
CA LEU A 53 -27.58 -17.09 2.76
C LEU A 53 -26.92 -15.72 2.54
N LEU A 54 -25.59 -15.65 2.48
CA LEU A 54 -24.88 -14.40 2.24
C LEU A 54 -25.18 -13.83 0.85
N ILE A 55 -25.20 -14.69 -0.19
CA ILE A 55 -25.59 -14.27 -1.54
C ILE A 55 -27.03 -13.74 -1.56
N GLY A 56 -27.96 -14.40 -0.85
CA GLY A 56 -29.34 -13.94 -0.71
C GLY A 56 -29.44 -12.55 -0.06
N ILE A 57 -28.67 -12.29 1.01
CA ILE A 57 -28.62 -10.98 1.68
C ILE A 57 -28.08 -9.90 0.73
N PHE A 58 -27.04 -10.20 -0.03
CA PHE A 58 -26.48 -9.27 -1.02
C PHE A 58 -27.49 -8.91 -2.12
N ILE A 59 -28.21 -9.91 -2.65
CA ILE A 59 -29.25 -9.67 -3.68
C ILE A 59 -30.39 -8.82 -3.11
N LEU A 60 -30.85 -9.11 -1.88
CA LEU A 60 -31.90 -8.32 -1.22
C LEU A 60 -31.44 -6.87 -0.96
N SER A 61 -30.20 -6.68 -0.52
CA SER A 61 -29.63 -5.35 -0.31
C SER A 61 -29.54 -4.56 -1.61
N TRP A 62 -29.14 -5.22 -2.70
CA TRP A 62 -29.07 -4.60 -4.02
C TRP A 62 -30.45 -4.18 -4.56
N ILE A 63 -31.47 -5.04 -4.39
CA ILE A 63 -32.86 -4.71 -4.74
C ILE A 63 -33.37 -3.53 -3.88
N TYR A 64 -33.02 -3.51 -2.60
CA TYR A 64 -33.44 -2.45 -1.67
C TYR A 64 -32.81 -1.09 -2.02
N GLN A 65 -31.51 -1.08 -2.34
CA GLN A 65 -30.80 0.14 -2.75
C GLN A 65 -31.30 0.68 -4.10
N GLY A 66 -31.66 -0.19 -5.04
CA GLY A 66 -32.23 0.21 -6.33
C GLY A 66 -33.59 0.93 -6.23
N ARG A 67 -34.35 0.73 -5.14
CA ARG A 67 -35.65 1.39 -4.93
C ARG A 67 -35.58 2.71 -4.17
N LEU A 68 -34.47 3.04 -3.51
CA LEU A 68 -34.34 4.23 -2.65
C LEU A 68 -33.68 5.44 -3.33
N SER A 69 -33.52 5.44 -4.65
CA SER A 69 -33.02 6.62 -5.39
C SER A 69 -34.02 7.80 -5.49
N SER A 70 -35.09 7.82 -4.70
CA SER A 70 -35.87 9.03 -4.45
C SER A 70 -35.16 9.88 -3.39
N SER A 71 -34.52 10.95 -3.87
CA SER A 71 -33.74 11.95 -3.13
C SER A 71 -34.38 12.41 -1.82
N VAL A 72 -33.83 11.98 -0.68
CA VAL A 72 -34.12 12.55 0.63
C VAL A 72 -33.27 13.80 0.81
N SER A 73 -33.90 14.98 0.78
CA SER A 73 -33.22 16.24 1.07
C SER A 73 -32.96 16.37 2.57
N MET A 74 -31.69 16.46 2.99
CA MET A 74 -31.35 16.80 4.37
C MET A 74 -31.56 18.29 4.65
N PRO A 75 -32.00 18.68 5.87
CA PRO A 75 -32.17 20.08 6.24
C PRO A 75 -30.80 20.76 6.42
N VAL A 76 -30.54 21.80 5.63
CA VAL A 76 -29.38 22.67 5.78
C VAL A 76 -29.64 23.66 6.91
N LYS A 77 -28.79 23.63 7.94
CA LYS A 77 -28.80 24.58 9.05
C LYS A 77 -28.25 25.92 8.55
N LYS A 78 -29.07 26.98 8.59
CA LYS A 78 -28.65 28.36 8.26
C LYS A 78 -28.24 29.08 9.54
N GLU A 79 -27.02 29.60 9.60
CA GLU A 79 -26.62 30.60 10.58
C GLU A 79 -26.65 31.98 9.93
N TRP A 80 -27.21 32.95 10.65
CA TRP A 80 -27.41 34.33 10.22
C TRP A 80 -26.34 35.21 10.88
N ASN A 81 -25.47 35.84 10.07
CA ASN A 81 -24.50 36.81 10.57
C ASN A 81 -24.96 38.22 10.19
N ASN A 82 -25.15 39.07 11.20
CA ASN A 82 -26.01 40.25 11.13
C ASN A 82 -25.25 41.57 10.84
N GLN A 83 -24.12 41.53 10.11
CA GLN A 83 -23.30 42.73 9.91
C GLN A 83 -22.90 43.06 8.48
N ASN A 84 -23.22 42.26 7.47
CA ASN A 84 -23.13 42.68 6.08
C ASN A 84 -24.17 41.89 5.28
N ASN A 85 -24.95 42.56 4.42
CA ASN A 85 -25.93 41.95 3.51
C ASN A 85 -25.24 41.15 2.39
N ILE A 86 -24.42 40.15 2.75
CA ILE A 86 -23.78 39.23 1.83
C ILE A 86 -24.13 37.81 2.28
N ILE A 87 -25.04 37.18 1.56
CA ILE A 87 -25.34 35.76 1.73
C ILE A 87 -24.33 35.01 0.86
N SER A 88 -23.24 34.53 1.47
CA SER A 88 -22.33 33.59 0.83
C SER A 88 -22.87 32.16 1.00
N VAL A 89 -23.26 31.52 -0.10
CA VAL A 89 -23.64 30.10 -0.12
C VAL A 89 -22.48 29.31 -0.73
N HIS A 90 -21.57 28.81 0.10
CA HIS A 90 -20.61 27.80 -0.33
C HIS A 90 -21.28 26.43 -0.29
N THR A 91 -21.64 25.89 -1.46
CA THR A 91 -21.91 24.45 -1.59
C THR A 91 -20.75 23.83 -2.35
N LYS A 92 -20.03 22.93 -1.67
CA LYS A 92 -18.95 22.14 -2.28
C LYS A 92 -19.47 20.71 -2.40
N TYR A 93 -19.94 20.33 -3.59
CA TYR A 93 -20.17 18.93 -3.93
C TYR A 93 -19.21 18.54 -5.04
N SER A 94 -18.31 17.62 -4.72
CA SER A 94 -17.51 16.89 -5.69
C SER A 94 -17.86 15.41 -5.54
N PHE A 95 -18.77 14.93 -6.38
CA PHE A 95 -18.97 13.50 -6.59
C PHE A 95 -19.19 13.24 -8.08
N LEU A 96 -18.20 12.57 -8.69
CA LEU A 96 -18.23 11.88 -9.98
C LEU A 96 -19.09 12.52 -11.11
N GLY A 97 -18.57 13.58 -11.73
CA GLY A 97 -18.68 13.78 -13.18
C GLY A 97 -20.07 13.93 -13.82
N ARG A 98 -21.13 14.24 -13.08
CA ARG A 98 -22.42 14.65 -13.65
C ARG A 98 -22.96 15.89 -12.93
N THR A 99 -23.06 16.99 -13.66
CA THR A 99 -23.75 18.20 -13.23
C THR A 99 -25.25 18.02 -13.45
N SER A 100 -26.02 17.92 -12.37
CA SER A 100 -27.48 18.10 -12.41
C SER A 100 -27.82 19.44 -11.77
N ILE A 101 -28.49 20.32 -12.54
CA ILE A 101 -28.97 21.62 -12.07
C ILE A 101 -30.31 21.39 -11.36
N ILE A 102 -30.40 21.78 -10.09
CA ILE A 102 -31.67 21.78 -9.34
C ILE A 102 -32.18 23.22 -9.32
N TYR A 103 -33.29 23.49 -9.99
CA TYR A 103 -34.03 24.73 -9.81
C TYR A 103 -34.85 24.64 -8.52
N ARG A 104 -34.67 25.61 -7.61
CA ARG A 104 -35.60 25.85 -6.51
C ARG A 104 -36.11 27.28 -6.63
N GLU A 105 -37.37 27.41 -7.01
CA GLU A 105 -38.11 28.65 -7.04
C GLU A 105 -38.28 29.15 -5.59
N VAL A 106 -37.78 30.35 -5.29
CA VAL A 106 -37.95 31.01 -3.99
C VAL A 106 -39.09 32.00 -4.14
N ASN A 107 -40.31 31.58 -3.82
CA ASN A 107 -41.41 32.51 -3.63
C ASN A 107 -41.14 33.34 -2.38
N ASN A 108 -40.90 34.64 -2.56
CA ASN A 108 -40.77 35.58 -1.46
C ASN A 108 -41.83 36.68 -1.58
N THR A 109 -42.94 36.49 -0.88
CA THR A 109 -43.89 37.55 -0.55
C THR A 109 -43.38 38.27 0.70
N THR A 110 -42.64 39.36 0.54
CA THR A 110 -42.63 40.54 1.43
C THR A 110 -41.65 41.62 0.95
N THR A 111 -42.22 42.78 0.60
CA THR A 111 -41.66 44.14 0.66
C THR A 111 -40.34 44.47 -0.06
N ASN A 112 -40.50 45.07 -1.25
CA ASN A 112 -39.78 46.23 -1.81
C ASN A 112 -38.27 46.39 -1.56
N VAL A 113 -37.47 45.36 -1.84
CA VAL A 113 -36.13 45.55 -2.44
C VAL A 113 -35.94 44.45 -3.47
N GLY A 114 -36.05 44.78 -4.75
CA GLY A 114 -35.80 43.86 -5.84
C GLY A 114 -34.31 43.54 -5.94
N VAL A 115 -33.86 42.48 -5.26
CA VAL A 115 -32.53 41.91 -5.49
C VAL A 115 -32.68 40.79 -6.52
N SER A 116 -32.25 41.05 -7.74
CA SER A 116 -32.10 40.01 -8.76
C SER A 116 -30.80 39.26 -8.48
N VAL A 117 -30.88 37.96 -8.25
CA VAL A 117 -29.70 37.09 -8.04
C VAL A 117 -28.98 36.96 -9.39
N VAL A 118 -27.72 37.40 -9.43
CA VAL A 118 -26.86 37.26 -10.61
C VAL A 118 -26.16 35.90 -10.56
N GLU A 119 -26.33 35.13 -11.62
CA GLU A 119 -25.66 33.85 -11.87
C GLU A 119 -24.17 34.10 -12.19
N ALA A 120 -23.28 33.46 -11.44
CA ALA A 120 -21.85 33.47 -11.72
C ALA A 120 -21.50 32.29 -12.64
N LEU A 121 -21.23 32.57 -13.91
CA LEU A 121 -20.63 31.60 -14.81
C LEU A 121 -19.11 31.58 -14.59
N PRO A 122 -18.48 30.40 -14.39
CA PRO A 122 -17.05 30.33 -14.21
C PRO A 122 -16.39 30.35 -15.59
N ARG A 123 -16.07 31.54 -16.12
CA ARG A 123 -14.98 31.70 -17.09
C ARG A 123 -14.54 33.17 -17.23
N HIS A 124 -13.26 33.36 -16.92
CA HIS A 124 -12.42 34.56 -17.08
C HIS A 124 -12.68 35.77 -16.17
N GLU A 125 -11.56 36.28 -15.66
CA GLU A 125 -11.38 37.32 -14.64
C GLU A 125 -11.78 38.73 -15.10
N ARG A 126 -13.05 38.92 -15.50
CA ARG A 126 -13.63 40.27 -15.55
C ARG A 126 -15.03 40.25 -14.99
N TYR A 127 -15.18 40.86 -13.81
CA TYR A 127 -16.48 41.12 -13.23
C TYR A 127 -17.01 42.44 -13.82
N THR A 128 -18.16 42.40 -14.48
CA THR A 128 -18.91 43.61 -14.83
C THR A 128 -20.14 43.66 -13.94
N LEU A 129 -20.12 44.58 -12.97
CA LEU A 129 -21.29 44.91 -12.16
C LEU A 129 -22.17 45.86 -12.97
N ILE A 130 -23.33 45.40 -13.40
CA ILE A 130 -24.37 46.25 -13.98
C ILE A 130 -25.45 46.41 -12.93
N ALA A 131 -25.53 47.58 -12.32
CA ALA A 131 -26.66 47.97 -11.49
C ALA A 131 -27.73 48.60 -12.38
N LEU A 132 -28.87 47.94 -12.53
CA LEU A 132 -30.05 48.54 -13.16
C LEU A 132 -30.91 49.18 -12.07
N ASN A 133 -31.04 50.50 -12.13
CA ASN A 133 -31.95 51.25 -11.29
C ASN A 133 -33.31 51.34 -12.00
N ASN A 134 -34.37 50.80 -11.40
CA ASN A 134 -35.69 50.70 -12.04
C ASN A 134 -36.52 52.00 -11.99
N ASN A 135 -35.97 53.11 -11.51
CA ASN A 135 -36.69 54.39 -11.42
C ASN A 135 -35.89 55.55 -12.01
N SER A 136 -35.77 55.62 -13.34
CA SER A 136 -35.76 56.89 -14.11
C SER A 136 -35.53 56.65 -15.60
N SER A 137 -36.19 57.46 -16.43
CA SER A 137 -36.15 57.42 -17.90
C SER A 137 -34.89 58.06 -18.53
N LEU A 138 -33.75 58.05 -17.86
CA LEU A 138 -32.46 58.48 -18.43
C LEU A 138 -31.32 57.72 -17.73
N ALA A 139 -30.83 56.67 -18.36
CA ALA A 139 -29.68 55.90 -17.90
C ALA A 139 -28.40 56.44 -18.57
N THR A 140 -27.65 57.28 -17.87
CA THR A 140 -26.26 57.60 -18.21
C THR A 140 -25.37 56.55 -17.54
N SER A 141 -24.72 55.69 -18.33
CA SER A 141 -23.80 54.67 -17.80
C SER A 141 -22.49 55.32 -17.35
N VAL A 142 -22.24 55.39 -16.03
CA VAL A 142 -20.91 55.70 -15.49
C VAL A 142 -20.24 54.37 -15.14
N ILE A 143 -19.24 54.00 -15.95
CA ILE A 143 -18.40 52.82 -15.68
C ILE A 143 -17.33 53.25 -14.68
N HIS A 144 -17.49 52.90 -13.41
CA HIS A 144 -16.40 52.95 -12.44
C HIS A 144 -15.66 51.62 -12.46
N THR A 145 -14.49 51.62 -13.10
CA THR A 145 -13.53 50.51 -13.01
C THR A 145 -12.86 50.56 -11.65
N ILE A 146 -13.34 49.76 -10.69
CA ILE A 146 -12.67 49.59 -9.40
C ILE A 146 -11.63 48.48 -9.55
N SER A 147 -10.38 48.88 -9.74
CA SER A 147 -9.22 47.99 -9.72
C SER A 147 -8.90 47.60 -8.27
N SER A 148 -9.52 46.53 -7.79
CA SER A 148 -9.15 45.90 -6.52
C SER A 148 -7.83 45.14 -6.69
N THR A 149 -6.70 45.77 -6.36
CA THR A 149 -5.42 45.09 -6.17
C THR A 149 -5.41 44.38 -4.81
N THR A 150 -6.18 43.32 -4.67
CA THR A 150 -5.92 42.33 -3.63
C THR A 150 -4.86 41.39 -4.16
N THR A 151 -3.74 41.29 -3.43
CA THR A 151 -2.68 40.32 -3.65
C THR A 151 -3.27 38.92 -3.47
N THR A 152 -3.90 38.41 -4.53
CA THR A 152 -4.34 37.03 -4.62
C THR A 152 -3.09 36.21 -4.87
N GLU A 153 -2.83 35.28 -3.97
CA GLU A 153 -1.77 34.30 -4.09
C GLU A 153 -1.96 33.56 -5.42
N LYS A 154 -1.09 33.86 -6.40
CA LYS A 154 -1.20 33.34 -7.75
C LYS A 154 -1.08 31.82 -7.69
N GLN A 155 -2.15 31.09 -7.98
CA GLN A 155 -2.11 29.63 -8.05
C GLN A 155 -1.21 29.21 -9.21
N LEU A 156 -0.18 28.41 -8.92
CA LEU A 156 0.71 27.85 -9.92
C LEU A 156 -0.02 26.76 -10.72
N ALA A 157 0.21 26.78 -12.03
CA ALA A 157 -0.35 25.86 -13.00
C ALA A 157 0.28 24.46 -12.88
N ARG A 158 -0.55 23.42 -12.99
CA ARG A 158 -0.16 22.01 -12.90
C ARG A 158 0.19 21.42 -14.25
N TYR A 159 0.69 20.17 -14.25
CA TYR A 159 1.02 19.43 -15.48
C TYR A 159 -0.13 19.48 -16.50
N GLY A 160 0.18 19.92 -17.72
CA GLY A 160 -0.77 20.04 -18.83
C GLY A 160 -1.61 21.32 -18.84
N GLU A 161 -1.50 22.18 -17.82
CA GLU A 161 -2.14 23.49 -17.81
C GLU A 161 -1.33 24.53 -18.59
N SER A 162 -2.03 25.58 -19.02
CA SER A 162 -1.45 26.67 -19.82
C SER A 162 -0.49 27.51 -18.99
N CYS A 163 0.61 27.93 -19.60
CA CYS A 163 1.62 28.81 -18.98
C CYS A 163 2.17 29.81 -19.99
N ASP A 164 2.57 30.99 -19.48
CA ASP A 164 3.26 32.02 -20.26
C ASP A 164 4.76 32.00 -20.00
N ASN A 165 5.21 31.55 -18.83
CA ASN A 165 6.60 31.34 -18.49
C ASN A 165 6.77 30.26 -17.42
N ASP A 166 8.01 29.89 -17.09
CA ASP A 166 8.32 28.85 -16.10
C ASP A 166 7.83 29.18 -14.69
N SER A 167 7.70 30.47 -14.34
CA SER A 167 7.18 30.88 -13.02
C SER A 167 5.68 30.66 -12.86
N ASP A 168 4.97 30.36 -13.94
CA ASP A 168 3.56 29.99 -13.88
C ASP A 168 3.37 28.53 -13.48
N CYS A 169 4.40 27.68 -13.57
CA CYS A 169 4.30 26.25 -13.34
C CYS A 169 4.68 25.84 -11.90
N GLU A 170 3.97 24.86 -11.32
CA GLU A 170 4.33 24.28 -10.03
C GLU A 170 5.67 23.51 -10.15
N ASN A 171 6.63 23.76 -9.26
CA ASN A 171 7.91 23.03 -9.25
C ASN A 171 7.63 21.52 -9.11
N PRO A 172 8.09 20.62 -10.02
CA PRO A 172 9.20 20.79 -10.97
C PRO A 172 8.81 20.96 -12.46
N PHE A 173 7.60 21.38 -12.78
CA PHE A 173 7.19 21.58 -14.18
C PHE A 173 7.84 22.82 -14.80
N ILE A 174 8.15 22.76 -16.10
CA ILE A 174 8.63 23.87 -16.92
C ILE A 174 7.64 24.17 -18.04
N CYS A 175 7.59 25.43 -18.47
CA CYS A 175 6.66 25.89 -19.47
C CYS A 175 7.17 25.60 -20.89
N PHE A 176 6.60 24.60 -21.55
CA PHE A 176 6.97 24.25 -22.92
C PHE A 176 6.14 25.03 -23.93
N LYS A 177 6.75 26.01 -24.62
CA LYS A 177 6.15 26.71 -25.77
C LYS A 177 6.53 26.06 -27.08
N LYS A 178 5.54 25.66 -27.88
CA LYS A 178 5.75 25.10 -29.22
C LYS A 178 5.37 26.15 -30.27
N GLY A 179 6.32 27.02 -30.61
CA GLY A 179 6.11 28.13 -31.55
C GLY A 179 5.40 29.34 -30.91
N SER A 180 5.37 30.46 -31.64
CA SER A 180 4.92 31.78 -31.14
C SER A 180 3.40 31.93 -30.98
N SER A 181 2.60 30.98 -31.48
CA SER A 181 1.14 31.11 -31.59
C SER A 181 0.32 30.16 -30.73
N ILE A 182 0.95 29.27 -29.95
CA ILE A 182 0.25 28.35 -29.04
C ILE A 182 0.68 28.66 -27.61
N PRO A 183 -0.26 28.84 -26.66
CA PRO A 183 0.08 28.99 -25.25
C PRO A 183 0.93 27.81 -24.78
N GLY A 184 1.92 28.09 -23.92
CA GLY A 184 2.80 27.05 -23.39
C GLY A 184 2.02 26.07 -22.53
N MET A 185 2.56 24.86 -22.33
CA MET A 185 2.01 23.89 -21.39
C MET A 185 3.06 23.50 -20.35
N CYS A 186 2.68 23.45 -19.09
CA CYS A 186 3.55 22.94 -18.02
C CYS A 186 3.82 21.44 -18.25
N ARG A 187 5.10 21.08 -18.40
CA ARG A 187 5.56 19.70 -18.62
C ARG A 187 6.74 19.38 -17.71
N CYS A 188 7.03 18.11 -17.52
CA CYS A 188 8.26 17.71 -16.84
C CYS A 188 9.50 18.17 -17.64
N PRO A 189 10.62 18.50 -16.97
CA PRO A 189 11.85 18.87 -17.64
C PRO A 189 12.39 17.74 -18.51
N LEU A 190 13.30 18.07 -19.44
CA LEU A 190 14.02 17.05 -20.18
C LEU A 190 14.73 16.11 -19.21
N LYS A 191 14.63 14.79 -19.46
CA LYS A 191 15.05 13.69 -18.57
C LYS A 191 14.14 13.43 -17.36
N TYR A 192 12.89 13.87 -17.39
CA TYR A 192 11.89 13.47 -16.38
C TYR A 192 10.65 12.90 -17.05
N ASP A 193 10.06 11.88 -16.42
CA ASP A 193 8.82 11.27 -16.85
C ASP A 193 7.70 11.58 -15.86
N PHE A 194 6.47 11.77 -16.37
CA PHE A 194 5.30 12.02 -15.53
C PHE A 194 4.68 10.71 -15.08
N ILE A 195 4.90 10.34 -13.81
CA ILE A 195 4.42 9.08 -13.23
C ILE A 195 3.57 9.39 -12.00
N LYS A 196 2.28 9.01 -12.05
CA LYS A 196 1.32 9.13 -10.93
C LYS A 196 1.27 10.54 -10.31
N GLY A 197 1.21 11.57 -11.16
CA GLY A 197 1.05 12.96 -10.70
C GLY A 197 2.36 13.66 -10.32
N ARG A 198 3.53 13.05 -10.54
CA ARG A 198 4.84 13.64 -10.22
C ARG A 198 5.81 13.46 -11.38
N CYS A 199 6.72 14.41 -11.55
CA CYS A 199 7.88 14.24 -12.43
C CYS A 199 8.93 13.41 -11.71
N VAL A 200 9.41 12.38 -12.39
CA VAL A 200 10.41 11.46 -11.85
C VAL A 200 11.60 11.45 -12.80
N GLY A 201 12.78 11.76 -12.27
CA GLY A 201 14.03 11.90 -12.98
C GLY A 201 14.57 10.57 -13.50
N ASP A 202 14.96 10.59 -14.76
CA ASP A 202 15.61 9.52 -15.50
C ASP A 202 17.15 9.58 -15.30
N LEU A 203 17.92 8.74 -15.99
CA LEU A 203 19.38 8.71 -15.87
C LEU A 203 20.01 10.10 -16.11
N ASN A 204 20.86 10.52 -15.18
CA ASN A 204 21.52 11.83 -15.17
C ASN A 204 20.57 13.03 -15.05
N ALA A 205 19.32 12.84 -14.63
CA ALA A 205 18.47 13.94 -14.19
C ALA A 205 19.00 14.51 -12.88
N LEU A 206 18.99 15.84 -12.72
CA LEU A 206 19.34 16.47 -11.44
C LEU A 206 18.35 16.02 -10.36
N CYS A 207 18.80 15.91 -9.12
CA CYS A 207 17.92 15.46 -8.04
C CYS A 207 18.35 16.09 -6.71
N THR A 208 17.42 16.16 -5.76
CA THR A 208 17.71 16.59 -4.38
C THR A 208 17.59 15.43 -3.40
N LYS A 209 16.68 14.51 -3.67
CA LYS A 209 16.34 13.34 -2.86
C LYS A 209 16.15 12.11 -3.75
N ASP A 210 16.27 10.92 -3.18
CA ASP A 210 16.08 9.67 -3.92
C ASP A 210 14.66 9.52 -4.49
N ILE A 211 13.66 10.12 -3.86
CA ILE A 211 12.27 10.11 -4.35
C ILE A 211 12.09 10.90 -5.66
N ASP A 212 13.06 11.73 -6.01
CA ASP A 212 13.04 12.50 -7.26
C ASP A 212 13.43 11.61 -8.46
N CYS A 213 14.00 10.42 -8.22
CA CYS A 213 14.50 9.52 -9.26
C CYS A 213 13.57 8.34 -9.54
N GLN A 214 13.69 7.74 -10.73
CA GLN A 214 12.93 6.54 -11.10
C GLN A 214 13.23 5.36 -10.17
N ARG A 215 12.35 4.35 -10.20
CA ARG A 215 12.53 3.12 -9.41
C ARG A 215 13.89 2.48 -9.73
N PHE A 216 14.61 2.09 -8.69
CA PHE A 216 15.96 1.51 -8.74
C PHE A 216 17.10 2.49 -9.10
N MET A 217 16.80 3.80 -9.16
CA MET A 217 17.81 4.85 -9.16
C MET A 217 18.01 5.43 -7.76
N LEU A 218 19.19 5.99 -7.51
CA LEU A 218 19.51 6.79 -6.33
C LEU A 218 20.00 8.17 -6.75
N CYS A 219 19.77 9.15 -5.88
CA CYS A 219 20.24 10.51 -6.08
C CYS A 219 21.69 10.65 -5.59
N MET A 220 22.65 10.40 -6.48
CA MET A 220 24.07 10.32 -6.17
C MET A 220 24.79 11.64 -6.42
N GLY A 221 25.76 11.97 -5.55
CA GLY A 221 26.63 13.13 -5.74
C GLY A 221 27.67 12.88 -6.85
N MET A 222 27.82 13.85 -7.73
CA MET A 222 28.80 13.89 -8.81
C MET A 222 30.02 14.71 -8.37
N LYS A 223 31.14 14.56 -9.10
CA LYS A 223 32.41 15.25 -8.77
C LYS A 223 32.33 16.78 -8.83
N ASP A 224 31.39 17.30 -9.60
CA ASP A 224 31.13 18.74 -9.75
C ASP A 224 30.24 19.32 -8.62
N GLY A 225 29.87 18.51 -7.64
CA GLY A 225 28.98 18.89 -6.53
C GLY A 225 27.49 18.84 -6.88
N THR A 226 27.13 18.55 -8.14
CA THR A 226 25.73 18.30 -8.50
C THR A 226 25.29 16.92 -8.01
N ARG A 227 23.98 16.72 -7.87
CA ARG A 227 23.42 15.41 -7.57
C ARG A 227 22.56 14.96 -8.73
N GLN A 228 22.76 13.72 -9.17
CA GLN A 228 22.10 13.15 -10.34
C GLN A 228 21.55 11.76 -10.06
N CYS A 229 20.44 11.42 -10.72
CA CYS A 229 19.86 10.09 -10.69
C CYS A 229 20.78 9.10 -11.41
N GLN A 230 21.28 8.11 -10.66
CA GLN A 230 22.11 7.03 -11.16
C GLN A 230 21.46 5.69 -10.83
N CYS A 231 21.61 4.69 -11.70
CA CYS A 231 21.21 3.34 -11.34
C CYS A 231 21.98 2.88 -10.10
N GLN A 232 21.31 2.17 -9.21
CA GLN A 232 22.00 1.43 -8.15
C GLN A 232 23.04 0.49 -8.77
N THR A 233 24.16 0.24 -8.09
CA THR A 233 25.32 -0.49 -8.64
C THR A 233 25.00 -1.89 -9.15
N GLN A 234 23.90 -2.51 -8.70
CA GLN A 234 23.41 -3.80 -9.19
C GLN A 234 22.43 -3.72 -10.39
N PHE A 235 22.25 -2.55 -11.01
CA PHE A 235 21.37 -2.34 -12.16
C PHE A 235 22.12 -1.66 -13.31
N GLN A 236 21.90 -2.14 -14.53
CA GLN A 236 22.32 -1.46 -15.76
C GLN A 236 21.17 -0.62 -16.32
N TYR A 237 21.49 0.53 -16.89
CA TYR A 237 20.49 1.37 -17.53
C TYR A 237 20.11 0.83 -18.92
N ASP A 238 18.83 0.57 -19.14
CA ASP A 238 18.26 0.16 -20.43
C ASP A 238 17.87 1.44 -21.21
N ASN A 239 18.68 1.79 -22.22
CA ASN A 239 18.48 2.99 -23.03
C ASN A 239 17.16 2.98 -23.82
N GLU A 240 16.70 1.80 -24.28
CA GLU A 240 15.48 1.68 -25.07
C GLU A 240 14.24 1.93 -24.21
N ARG A 241 14.26 1.40 -22.98
CA ARG A 241 13.14 1.50 -22.04
C ARG A 241 13.24 2.67 -21.08
N ARG A 242 14.37 3.40 -21.10
CA ARG A 242 14.68 4.52 -20.23
C ARG A 242 14.43 4.21 -18.75
N ARG A 243 14.98 3.09 -18.29
CA ARG A 243 14.86 2.62 -16.90
C ARG A 243 16.06 1.78 -16.48
N CYS A 244 16.35 1.76 -15.18
CA CYS A 244 17.32 0.82 -14.62
C CYS A 244 16.77 -0.60 -14.60
N ARG A 245 17.59 -1.53 -15.07
CA ARG A 245 17.30 -2.95 -15.26
C ARG A 245 18.31 -3.75 -14.43
N GLY A 246 17.82 -4.64 -13.57
CA GLY A 246 18.71 -5.44 -12.73
C GLY A 246 19.36 -6.55 -13.56
N ASP A 247 20.51 -7.05 -13.13
CA ASP A 247 21.16 -8.24 -13.73
C ASP A 247 20.23 -9.46 -13.83
N TYR A 248 19.18 -9.52 -12.99
CA TYR A 248 18.17 -10.57 -13.07
C TYR A 248 17.31 -10.45 -14.33
N GLU A 249 17.17 -9.28 -14.96
CA GLU A 249 16.47 -9.19 -16.23
C GLU A 249 17.38 -9.50 -17.44
N ALA A 250 18.45 -10.30 -17.29
CA ALA A 250 19.19 -10.79 -18.45
C ALA A 250 18.25 -11.49 -19.44
N PRO A 251 18.41 -11.26 -20.76
CA PRO A 251 17.66 -12.00 -21.76
C PRO A 251 17.95 -13.50 -21.62
N CYS A 252 16.91 -14.31 -21.69
CA CYS A 252 16.99 -15.75 -21.54
C CYS A 252 16.21 -16.44 -22.67
N GLU A 253 16.74 -17.52 -23.21
CA GLU A 253 16.01 -18.37 -24.16
C GLU A 253 15.36 -19.55 -23.45
N SER A 254 15.87 -19.93 -22.28
CA SER A 254 15.33 -20.97 -21.43
C SER A 254 15.57 -20.65 -19.95
N SER A 255 14.90 -21.37 -19.05
CA SER A 255 15.17 -21.28 -17.60
C SER A 255 16.57 -21.74 -17.21
N VAL A 256 17.31 -22.42 -18.11
CA VAL A 256 18.70 -22.84 -17.89
C VAL A 256 19.68 -21.66 -18.03
N ASP A 257 19.31 -20.64 -18.80
CA ASP A 257 20.12 -19.42 -18.95
C ASP A 257 20.03 -18.53 -17.70
N CYS A 258 19.01 -18.78 -16.88
CA CYS A 258 18.84 -18.13 -15.60
C CYS A 258 19.64 -18.86 -14.52
N ARG A 259 20.31 -18.11 -13.63
CA ARG A 259 20.96 -18.73 -12.45
C ARG A 259 19.93 -19.50 -11.61
N THR A 260 20.40 -20.45 -10.81
CA THR A 260 19.57 -21.34 -9.97
C THR A 260 18.44 -20.58 -9.26
N ASN A 261 17.20 -21.06 -9.40
CA ASN A 261 15.95 -20.51 -8.83
C ASN A 261 15.34 -19.27 -9.51
N LEU A 262 15.78 -18.93 -10.72
CA LEU A 262 15.14 -17.92 -11.57
C LEU A 262 14.41 -18.62 -12.73
N ILE A 263 13.20 -18.15 -13.05
CA ILE A 263 12.41 -18.59 -14.20
C ILE A 263 12.60 -17.59 -15.34
N CYS A 264 12.81 -18.11 -16.55
CA CYS A 264 12.79 -17.29 -17.76
C CYS A 264 11.34 -16.95 -18.15
N ASN A 265 10.94 -15.70 -17.93
CA ASN A 265 9.66 -15.18 -18.38
C ASN A 265 9.79 -14.58 -19.79
N LYS A 266 9.12 -15.20 -20.77
CA LYS A 266 9.05 -14.71 -22.14
C LYS A 266 7.76 -13.94 -22.37
N THR A 267 7.88 -12.70 -22.83
CA THR A 267 6.80 -11.91 -23.44
C THR A 267 7.02 -11.84 -24.95
N ALA A 268 6.00 -11.38 -25.70
CA ALA A 268 6.08 -11.24 -27.15
C ALA A 268 7.25 -10.35 -27.64
N THR A 269 7.79 -9.49 -26.77
CA THR A 269 8.81 -8.50 -27.11
C THR A 269 10.09 -8.63 -26.28
N SER A 270 10.15 -9.51 -25.29
CA SER A 270 11.36 -9.70 -24.48
C SER A 270 11.32 -10.97 -23.66
N ALA A 271 12.49 -11.54 -23.38
CA ALA A 271 12.65 -12.55 -22.35
C ALA A 271 13.47 -11.97 -21.19
N PHE A 272 13.14 -12.35 -19.95
CA PHE A 272 13.90 -11.94 -18.77
C PHE A 272 13.81 -12.99 -17.67
N CYS A 273 14.89 -13.17 -16.92
CA CYS A 273 14.85 -14.00 -15.72
C CYS A 273 14.10 -13.26 -14.59
N SER A 274 13.28 -13.98 -13.85
CA SER A 274 12.60 -13.46 -12.66
C SER A 274 12.39 -14.57 -11.66
N CYS A 275 12.34 -14.23 -10.37
CA CYS A 275 12.00 -15.22 -9.37
C CYS A 275 10.59 -15.78 -9.61
N GLU A 276 10.40 -17.05 -9.32
CA GLU A 276 9.07 -17.67 -9.35
C GLU A 276 8.12 -16.95 -8.40
N SER A 277 6.81 -17.05 -8.65
CA SER A 277 5.80 -16.59 -7.68
C SER A 277 6.13 -17.16 -6.30
N HIS A 278 6.09 -16.32 -5.27
CA HIS A 278 6.50 -16.62 -3.88
C HIS A 278 8.00 -16.54 -3.58
N TYR A 279 8.85 -16.12 -4.52
CA TYR A 279 10.27 -15.86 -4.22
C TYR A 279 10.59 -14.37 -4.36
N HIS A 280 11.43 -13.87 -3.46
CA HIS A 280 11.93 -12.50 -3.48
C HIS A 280 13.40 -12.48 -3.92
N TYR A 281 13.75 -11.56 -4.83
CA TYR A 281 15.12 -11.43 -5.31
C TYR A 281 15.98 -10.66 -4.29
N TYR A 282 17.07 -11.26 -3.84
CA TYR A 282 18.05 -10.59 -2.98
C TYR A 282 19.25 -10.16 -3.83
N PRO A 283 19.50 -8.84 -3.95
CA PRO A 283 20.61 -8.34 -4.76
C PRO A 283 21.96 -8.77 -4.18
N ASN A 284 22.05 -8.84 -2.85
CA ASN A 284 23.21 -9.36 -2.14
C ASN A 284 23.20 -10.89 -2.23
N GLY A 285 24.01 -11.44 -3.13
CA GLY A 285 24.10 -12.87 -3.40
C GLY A 285 23.39 -13.34 -4.67
N LYS A 286 22.72 -12.44 -5.39
CA LYS A 286 22.07 -12.68 -6.70
C LYS A 286 21.22 -13.96 -6.74
N LYS A 287 20.39 -14.18 -5.71
CA LYS A 287 19.56 -15.37 -5.55
C LYS A 287 18.12 -15.03 -5.19
N CYS A 288 17.20 -15.85 -5.66
CA CYS A 288 15.81 -15.83 -5.24
C CYS A 288 15.68 -16.59 -3.93
N ARG A 289 15.03 -15.97 -2.94
CA ARG A 289 14.72 -16.62 -1.66
C ARG A 289 13.23 -16.80 -1.48
N GLY A 290 12.81 -17.95 -0.98
CA GLY A 290 11.41 -18.31 -0.82
C GLY A 290 10.74 -17.55 0.32
N ASN A 291 9.65 -16.84 0.03
CA ASN A 291 8.75 -16.30 1.05
C ASN A 291 8.02 -17.43 1.78
N PRO A 292 7.38 -17.17 2.93
CA PRO A 292 6.57 -18.17 3.61
C PRO A 292 5.52 -18.80 2.68
N GLY A 293 5.49 -20.13 2.65
CA GLY A 293 4.65 -20.93 1.75
C GLY A 293 5.27 -21.22 0.37
N ALA A 294 6.43 -20.64 0.04
CA ALA A 294 7.20 -21.06 -1.13
C ALA A 294 7.71 -22.50 -0.94
N VAL A 295 7.73 -23.29 -2.01
CA VAL A 295 8.31 -24.62 -1.99
C VAL A 295 9.82 -24.49 -1.72
N CYS A 296 10.37 -25.35 -0.90
CA CYS A 296 11.81 -25.37 -0.66
C CYS A 296 12.34 -26.79 -0.65
N ASP A 297 13.58 -26.95 -1.08
CA ASP A 297 14.36 -28.17 -0.88
C ASP A 297 15.59 -27.78 -0.05
N ARG A 298 16.00 -28.68 0.85
CA ARG A 298 17.17 -28.51 1.74
C ARG A 298 18.46 -28.21 0.96
N LEU A 299 18.49 -28.53 -0.34
CA LEU A 299 19.66 -28.40 -1.20
C LEU A 299 19.67 -27.13 -2.06
N THR A 300 18.53 -26.55 -2.42
CA THR A 300 18.47 -25.55 -3.52
C THR A 300 17.80 -24.24 -3.17
N ALA A 301 16.88 -24.20 -2.20
CA ALA A 301 16.09 -23.00 -1.92
C ALA A 301 16.37 -22.46 -0.51
N GLU A 302 17.05 -21.31 -0.45
CA GLU A 302 17.10 -20.51 0.77
C GLU A 302 15.76 -19.80 0.95
N CYS A 303 15.11 -20.02 2.08
CA CYS A 303 13.99 -19.18 2.47
C CYS A 303 14.49 -17.77 2.82
N VAL A 304 13.58 -16.79 2.85
CA VAL A 304 13.90 -15.43 3.31
C VAL A 304 14.48 -15.45 4.73
N ASP A 305 15.20 -14.38 5.11
CA ASP A 305 15.78 -14.28 6.45
C ASP A 305 14.70 -14.53 7.51
N ASN A 306 14.97 -15.41 8.48
CA ASN A 306 14.03 -15.88 9.52
C ASN A 306 12.95 -16.89 9.08
N ALA A 307 13.02 -17.44 7.86
CA ALA A 307 12.24 -18.60 7.46
C ALA A 307 13.13 -19.85 7.34
N GLU A 308 12.62 -20.99 7.77
CA GLU A 308 13.27 -22.31 7.67
C GLU A 308 12.49 -23.19 6.69
N CYS A 309 13.22 -24.03 5.95
CA CYS A 309 12.58 -25.03 5.11
C CYS A 309 12.08 -26.20 5.97
N ARG A 310 10.76 -26.32 6.15
CA ARG A 310 10.10 -27.41 6.87
C ARG A 310 9.10 -28.11 5.96
N ASP A 311 9.20 -29.44 5.89
CA ASP A 311 8.32 -30.29 5.09
C ASP A 311 8.14 -29.84 3.63
N GLY A 312 9.21 -29.28 3.05
CA GLY A 312 9.23 -28.83 1.66
C GLY A 312 8.60 -27.45 1.43
N ALA A 313 8.29 -26.69 2.49
CA ALA A 313 7.81 -25.32 2.41
C ALA A 313 8.61 -24.39 3.31
N CYS A 314 8.81 -23.15 2.87
CA CYS A 314 9.37 -22.11 3.71
C CYS A 314 8.36 -21.76 4.81
N GLU A 315 8.69 -22.06 6.05
CA GLU A 315 7.92 -21.70 7.23
C GLU A 315 8.65 -20.64 8.04
N CYS A 316 7.92 -19.67 8.57
CA CYS A 316 8.51 -18.67 9.47
C CYS A 316 9.07 -19.39 10.70
N SER A 317 10.34 -19.16 11.01
CA SER A 317 10.86 -19.50 12.32
C SER A 317 10.22 -18.54 13.32
N ASN A 318 9.65 -19.08 14.40
CA ASN A 318 9.07 -18.26 15.47
C ASN A 318 10.14 -17.48 16.28
N GLN A 319 11.40 -17.53 15.85
CA GLN A 319 12.50 -16.77 16.45
C GLN A 319 12.58 -15.39 15.81
N PHE A 320 12.16 -14.38 16.57
CA PHE A 320 12.46 -12.98 16.27
C PHE A 320 13.97 -12.77 16.40
N VAL A 321 14.66 -12.47 15.30
CA VAL A 321 16.05 -12.01 15.37
C VAL A 321 16.03 -10.52 15.65
N PRO A 322 16.66 -10.07 16.75
CA PRO A 322 16.71 -8.66 17.04
C PRO A 322 17.68 -7.93 16.11
N ASP A 323 17.14 -7.06 15.26
CA ASP A 323 17.92 -6.00 14.61
C ASP A 323 18.02 -4.84 15.60
N GLU A 324 19.25 -4.48 16.01
CA GLU A 324 19.53 -3.40 16.95
C GLU A 324 18.97 -2.04 16.49
N ASN A 325 18.67 -1.89 15.20
CA ASN A 325 18.19 -0.65 14.59
C ASN A 325 16.80 -0.75 13.93
N LYS A 326 16.18 -1.94 13.81
CA LYS A 326 14.84 -2.09 13.23
C LYS A 326 13.96 -2.99 14.08
N VAL A 327 13.16 -2.31 14.87
CA VAL A 327 12.57 -2.88 16.08
C VAL A 327 11.21 -3.58 15.84
N CYS A 328 10.64 -3.50 14.64
CA CYS A 328 9.40 -4.22 14.28
C CYS A 328 9.38 -4.54 12.78
N VAL A 329 10.36 -5.33 12.33
CA VAL A 329 10.26 -5.94 11.00
C VAL A 329 9.61 -7.29 11.20
N ASP A 330 8.41 -7.45 10.65
CA ASP A 330 7.81 -8.76 10.58
C ASP A 330 8.79 -9.68 9.84
N PRO A 331 9.28 -10.77 10.44
CA PRO A 331 10.13 -11.72 9.72
C PRO A 331 9.42 -12.29 8.49
N CYS A 332 8.09 -12.12 8.40
CA CYS A 332 7.26 -12.61 7.31
C CYS A 332 6.26 -11.53 6.85
N PRO A 333 6.41 -10.92 5.66
CA PRO A 333 5.54 -9.81 5.20
C PRO A 333 4.07 -10.21 4.98
N THR A 334 3.72 -11.49 5.09
CA THR A 334 2.39 -12.03 4.76
C THR A 334 1.51 -12.33 5.95
N LYS A 335 2.04 -12.33 7.18
CA LYS A 335 1.23 -12.39 8.40
C LYS A 335 1.67 -11.25 9.28
N LEU A 336 0.94 -10.12 9.24
CA LEU A 336 0.94 -9.14 10.32
C LEU A 336 0.92 -9.94 11.63
N THR A 337 2.06 -10.01 12.30
CA THR A 337 2.15 -10.68 13.58
C THR A 337 1.10 -10.05 14.47
N SER A 338 0.11 -10.85 14.84
CA SER A 338 -0.96 -10.43 15.75
C SER A 338 -0.43 -10.21 17.18
N GLN A 339 0.89 -10.24 17.37
CA GLN A 339 1.57 -9.95 18.62
C GLN A 339 2.06 -8.50 18.58
N PRO A 340 1.38 -7.58 19.29
CA PRO A 340 1.70 -6.17 19.25
C PRO A 340 3.04 -5.86 19.95
N ARG A 341 3.59 -6.77 20.76
CA ARG A 341 4.74 -6.50 21.61
C ARG A 341 5.79 -7.61 21.58
N ILE A 342 7.05 -7.21 21.44
CA ILE A 342 8.21 -8.13 21.47
C ILE A 342 9.16 -7.76 22.61
N ARG A 343 9.88 -8.75 23.17
CA ARG A 343 10.85 -8.51 24.25
C ARG A 343 12.05 -7.73 23.72
N TYR A 344 12.60 -6.83 24.54
CA TYR A 344 13.85 -6.16 24.23
C TYR A 344 15.05 -7.12 24.37
N PRO A 345 15.98 -7.15 23.41
CA PRO A 345 17.14 -8.05 23.43
C PRO A 345 18.04 -7.76 24.62
N GLY A 346 18.40 -8.79 25.38
CA GLY A 346 19.26 -8.66 26.56
C GLY A 346 18.65 -7.90 27.75
N ASN A 347 17.39 -7.47 27.68
CA ASN A 347 16.72 -6.81 28.81
C ASN A 347 15.25 -7.24 28.91
N CYS A 348 14.98 -8.18 29.81
CA CYS A 348 13.63 -8.71 29.99
C CYS A 348 12.65 -7.76 30.68
N ARG A 349 13.13 -6.67 31.29
CA ARG A 349 12.25 -5.63 31.81
C ARG A 349 11.74 -4.71 30.71
N ARG A 350 12.33 -4.75 29.52
CA ARG A 350 11.93 -3.89 28.41
C ARG A 350 11.23 -4.70 27.33
N PHE A 351 10.27 -4.07 26.69
CA PHE A 351 9.62 -4.57 25.48
C PHE A 351 9.46 -3.43 24.49
N ILE A 352 9.16 -3.82 23.26
CA ILE A 352 8.87 -2.93 22.17
C ILE A 352 7.40 -3.10 21.85
N ASP A 353 6.65 -2.00 21.83
CA ASP A 353 5.30 -1.97 21.29
C ASP A 353 5.35 -1.59 19.81
N CYS A 354 5.06 -2.55 18.94
CA CYS A 354 5.14 -2.39 17.50
C CYS A 354 4.02 -1.54 16.91
N GLN A 355 2.88 -1.43 17.61
CA GLN A 355 1.81 -0.53 17.19
C GLN A 355 2.20 0.92 17.48
N GLN A 356 2.82 1.16 18.63
CA GLN A 356 3.22 2.50 19.07
C GLN A 356 4.64 2.90 18.63
N LYS A 357 5.42 1.95 18.08
CA LYS A 357 6.84 2.11 17.74
C LYS A 357 7.67 2.65 18.91
N SER A 358 7.34 2.23 20.13
CA SER A 358 7.93 2.74 21.36
C SER A 358 8.60 1.61 22.15
N LYS A 359 9.66 1.96 22.89
CA LYS A 359 10.27 1.08 23.90
C LYS A 359 9.58 1.36 25.23
N THR A 360 9.11 0.33 25.90
CA THR A 360 8.41 0.44 27.18
C THR A 360 9.10 -0.44 28.21
N GLU A 361 9.24 0.07 29.43
CA GLU A 361 9.79 -0.67 30.56
C GLU A 361 8.66 -1.16 31.46
N CYS A 362 8.76 -2.40 31.91
CA CYS A 362 7.84 -3.00 32.85
C CYS A 362 7.97 -2.37 34.24
N PRO A 363 6.86 -2.28 35.01
CA PRO A 363 6.88 -1.84 36.41
C PRO A 363 7.92 -2.60 37.25
N GLU A 364 8.31 -2.02 38.39
CA GLU A 364 9.29 -2.64 39.28
C GLU A 364 8.91 -4.08 39.65
N MET A 365 9.93 -4.94 39.73
CA MET A 365 9.81 -6.37 40.02
C MET A 365 9.01 -7.22 39.00
N THR A 366 8.69 -6.67 37.83
CA THR A 366 8.04 -7.41 36.73
C THR A 366 8.92 -7.46 35.49
N ILE A 367 8.72 -8.48 34.66
CA ILE A 367 9.40 -8.70 33.37
C ILE A 367 8.38 -9.00 32.28
N PHE A 368 8.73 -8.69 31.03
CA PHE A 368 7.82 -8.87 29.90
C PHE A 368 7.60 -10.36 29.58
N ASN A 369 6.35 -10.78 29.70
CA ASN A 369 5.88 -12.12 29.39
C ASN A 369 5.40 -12.16 27.93
N LEU A 370 6.22 -12.74 27.06
CA LEU A 370 5.93 -12.83 25.62
C LEU A 370 4.64 -13.63 25.35
N ARG A 371 4.30 -14.59 26.21
CA ARG A 371 3.11 -15.44 26.08
C ARG A 371 1.82 -14.68 26.36
N THR A 372 1.81 -13.81 27.37
CA THR A 372 0.62 -13.03 27.75
C THR A 372 0.60 -11.62 27.15
N GLN A 373 1.73 -11.18 26.58
CA GLN A 373 1.92 -9.83 26.04
C GLN A 373 1.80 -8.72 27.10
N LEU A 374 2.07 -9.08 28.37
CA LEU A 374 1.97 -8.22 29.54
C LEU A 374 3.23 -8.32 30.42
N CYS A 375 3.43 -7.34 31.29
CA CYS A 375 4.44 -7.42 32.35
C CYS A 375 3.93 -8.34 33.46
N ASP A 376 4.75 -9.31 33.84
CA ASP A 376 4.39 -10.37 34.79
C ASP A 376 5.54 -10.61 35.78
N TYR A 377 5.26 -11.29 36.88
CA TYR A 377 6.31 -11.64 37.85
C TYR A 377 7.28 -12.69 37.26
N PRO A 378 8.58 -12.64 37.59
CA PRO A 378 9.58 -13.55 37.04
C PRO A 378 9.24 -15.05 37.16
N LYS A 379 8.54 -15.44 38.23
CA LYS A 379 8.08 -16.82 38.43
C LYS A 379 7.14 -17.34 37.32
N ASN A 380 6.48 -16.45 36.58
CA ASN A 380 5.51 -16.77 35.53
C ASN A 380 6.12 -16.70 34.11
N VAL A 381 7.38 -16.27 33.97
CA VAL A 381 8.06 -16.09 32.67
C VAL A 381 9.22 -17.08 32.56
N PHE A 382 9.05 -18.13 31.77
CA PHE A 382 10.04 -19.20 31.65
C PHE A 382 11.21 -18.83 30.74
N ASP A 383 10.97 -17.98 29.74
CA ASP A 383 11.94 -17.68 28.69
C ASP A 383 12.95 -16.59 29.08
N CYS A 384 12.90 -16.10 30.32
CA CYS A 384 13.87 -15.13 30.84
C CYS A 384 14.29 -15.54 32.25
N ARG A 385 15.33 -16.35 32.32
CA ARG A 385 15.98 -16.79 33.55
C ARG A 385 17.49 -16.69 33.40
#